data_AF-A0A8B3DG84-F1
#
_entry.id   AF-A0A8B3DG84-F1
#
_cell.length_a   1.000
_cell.length_b   1.000
_cell.length_c   1.000
_cell.angle_alpha   90.00
_cell.angle_beta   90.00
_cell.angle_gamma   90.00
#
_symmetry.space_group_name_H-M   'P 1'
#
loop_
_entity.id
_entity.type
_entity.pdbx_description
1 polymer ?
#
loop_
_entity_poly.entity_id
_entity_poly.type
_entity_poly.pdbx_seq_one_letter_code
_entity_poly.pdbx_strand_id
1 'polypeptide(L)'
;MTTVNTNQTAQSIAYGSFVTPEKFADITGLSLDAVRMQIKRGKLPLLKRESSSDARRVFINMRAIDQLAEEQAAKYQDWKAAI
;
A
#
# COMPACT_ATOMS: atom_id res chain seq x y z
N MET A 1 -26.22 -23.57 -21.39
CA MET A 1 -26.11 -22.14 -21.06
C MET A 1 -25.98 -22.05 -19.56
N THR A 2 -24.77 -21.87 -19.05
CA THR A 2 -24.48 -21.94 -17.61
C THR A 2 -23.88 -20.60 -17.21
N THR A 3 -24.68 -19.77 -16.55
CA THR A 3 -24.29 -18.43 -16.11
C THR A 3 -23.31 -18.55 -14.95
N VAL A 4 -22.02 -18.30 -15.21
CA VAL A 4 -20.99 -18.23 -14.17
C VAL A 4 -21.12 -16.89 -13.48
N ASN A 5 -21.53 -16.91 -12.21
CA ASN A 5 -21.72 -15.73 -11.38
C ASN A 5 -20.35 -15.21 -10.91
N THR A 6 -19.80 -14.20 -11.58
CA THR A 6 -18.56 -13.50 -11.20
C THR A 6 -18.84 -12.37 -10.22
N ASN A 7 -19.32 -12.69 -9.02
CA ASN A 7 -19.28 -11.76 -7.90
C ASN A 7 -18.11 -12.13 -6.99
N GLN A 8 -16.89 -11.93 -7.49
CA GLN A 8 -15.73 -11.75 -6.62
C GLN A 8 -15.91 -10.41 -5.93
N THR A 9 -16.64 -10.42 -4.81
CA THR A 9 -16.63 -9.33 -3.86
C THR A 9 -15.19 -9.19 -3.37
N ALA A 10 -14.49 -8.17 -3.86
CA ALA A 10 -13.23 -7.72 -3.30
C ALA A 10 -13.50 -7.47 -1.82
N GLN A 11 -13.16 -8.44 -0.97
CA GLN A 11 -13.26 -8.27 0.46
C GLN A 11 -12.44 -7.02 0.76
N SER A 12 -13.10 -5.97 1.23
CA SER A 12 -12.44 -4.81 1.80
C SER A 12 -11.78 -5.32 3.08
N ILE A 13 -10.62 -5.95 2.95
CA ILE A 13 -9.82 -6.37 4.08
C ILE A 13 -9.42 -5.05 4.71
N ALA A 14 -10.14 -4.66 5.76
CA ALA A 14 -9.82 -3.52 6.59
C ALA A 14 -8.51 -3.87 7.31
N TYR A 15 -7.39 -3.62 6.65
CA TYR A 15 -6.08 -3.85 7.23
C TYR A 15 -5.94 -2.94 8.45
N GLY A 16 -5.26 -3.44 9.49
CA GLY A 16 -4.81 -2.58 10.56
C GLY A 16 -4.07 -1.37 9.97
N SER A 17 -4.17 -0.20 10.61
CA SER A 17 -3.57 1.04 10.08
C SER A 17 -2.06 0.93 9.80
N PHE A 18 -1.40 -0.08 10.36
CA PHE A 18 0.00 -0.40 10.15
C PHE A 18 0.18 -1.88 9.80
N VAL A 19 0.96 -2.15 8.76
CA VAL A 19 1.25 -3.51 8.28
C VAL A 19 2.75 -3.76 8.23
N THR A 20 3.17 -5.03 8.30
CA THR A 20 4.58 -5.40 8.10
C THR A 20 4.92 -5.39 6.60
N PRO A 21 6.21 -5.36 6.21
CA PRO A 21 6.62 -5.41 4.80
C PRO A 21 6.16 -6.68 4.09
N GLU A 22 6.13 -7.82 4.78
CA GLU A 22 5.64 -9.09 4.26
C GLU A 22 4.15 -8.97 3.93
N LYS A 23 3.36 -8.44 4.86
CA LYS A 23 1.94 -8.26 4.63
C LYS A 23 1.68 -7.23 3.53
N PHE A 24 2.46 -6.17 3.45
CA PHE A 24 2.36 -5.18 2.38
C PHE A 24 2.67 -5.78 1.01
N ALA A 25 3.68 -6.65 0.92
CA ALA A 25 4.00 -7.40 -0.30
C ALA A 25 2.81 -8.27 -0.75
N ASP A 26 2.22 -9.02 0.17
CA ASP A 26 1.04 -9.86 -0.12
C ASP A 26 -0.15 -9.04 -0.63
N ILE A 27 -0.39 -7.86 -0.06
CA ILE A 27 -1.53 -6.98 -0.41
C ILE A 27 -1.32 -6.35 -1.79
N THR A 28 -0.12 -5.85 -2.05
CA THR A 28 0.20 -5.10 -3.27
C THR A 28 0.57 -6.00 -4.45
N GLY A 29 0.80 -7.29 -4.20
CA GLY A 29 1.34 -8.22 -5.20
C GLY A 29 2.81 -7.95 -5.56
N LEU A 30 3.50 -7.10 -4.80
CA LEU A 30 4.92 -6.81 -4.99
C LEU A 30 5.80 -7.89 -4.33
N SER A 31 7.03 -8.05 -4.81
CA SER A 31 8.01 -8.89 -4.12
C SER A 31 8.47 -8.23 -2.81
N LEU A 32 8.78 -9.05 -1.81
CA LEU A 32 9.30 -8.56 -0.53
C LEU A 32 10.57 -7.71 -0.70
N ASP A 33 11.45 -8.08 -1.63
CA ASP A 33 12.66 -7.31 -1.94
C ASP A 33 12.34 -5.94 -2.57
N ALA A 34 11.34 -5.87 -3.45
CA ALA A 34 10.89 -4.59 -4.00
C ALA A 34 10.36 -3.66 -2.91
N VAL A 35 9.56 -4.19 -1.98
CA VAL A 35 9.07 -3.45 -0.81
C VAL A 35 10.23 -2.97 0.06
N ARG A 36 11.20 -3.83 0.37
CA ARG A 36 12.41 -3.45 1.13
C ARG A 36 13.22 -2.36 0.44
N MET A 37 13.36 -2.39 -0.88
CA MET A 37 14.01 -1.32 -1.64
C MET A 37 13.23 -0.01 -1.56
N GLN A 38 11.90 -0.03 -1.60
CA GLN A 38 11.07 1.17 -1.47
C GLN A 38 11.17 1.79 -0.06
N ILE A 39 11.22 0.95 0.97
CA ILE A 39 11.49 1.36 2.36
C ILE A 39 12.86 2.04 2.44
N LYS A 40 13.92 1.40 1.91
CA LYS A 40 15.29 1.94 1.90
C LYS A 40 15.39 3.28 1.15
N ARG A 41 14.58 3.46 0.11
CA ARG A 41 14.49 4.70 -0.68
C ARG A 41 13.60 5.77 -0.04
N GLY A 42 12.96 5.50 1.10
CA GLY A 42 12.07 6.45 1.77
C GLY A 42 10.78 6.74 1.01
N LYS A 43 10.35 5.84 0.11
CA LYS A 43 9.15 6.02 -0.72
C LYS A 43 7.86 5.58 -0.03
N LEU A 44 7.95 4.93 1.12
CA LEU A 44 6.81 4.44 1.88
C LEU A 44 6.72 5.18 3.22
N PRO A 45 5.51 5.58 3.65
CA PRO A 45 5.30 6.17 4.96
C PRO A 45 5.45 5.09 6.03
N LEU A 46 6.44 5.27 6.91
CA LEU A 46 6.77 4.32 7.97
C LEU A 46 6.38 4.89 9.33
N LEU A 47 6.01 3.99 10.26
CA LEU A 47 5.85 4.37 11.66
C LEU A 47 7.23 4.62 12.28
N LYS A 48 7.56 5.87 12.58
CA LYS A 48 8.79 6.24 13.28
C LYS A 48 8.65 5.87 14.76
N ARG A 49 9.46 4.94 15.27
CA ARG A 49 9.52 4.63 16.71
C ARG A 49 10.71 5.35 17.36
N GLU A 50 10.48 5.90 18.54
CA GLU A 50 11.45 6.74 19.28
C GLU A 50 12.50 5.94 20.05
N SER A 51 12.31 4.62 20.25
CA SER A 51 13.22 3.78 21.04
C SER A 51 13.93 2.74 20.18
N SER A 52 15.26 2.77 20.23
CA SER A 52 16.22 2.12 19.34
C SER A 52 16.51 0.64 19.66
N SER A 53 15.85 0.05 20.64
CA SER A 53 16.17 -1.33 21.09
C SER A 53 15.46 -2.43 20.30
N ASP A 54 14.32 -2.14 19.67
CA ASP A 54 13.54 -3.07 18.82
C ASP A 54 13.59 -2.67 17.34
N ALA A 55 14.72 -2.08 16.92
CA ALA A 55 14.96 -1.41 15.64
C ALA A 55 14.91 -2.31 14.39
N ARG A 56 14.36 -3.53 14.48
CA ARG A 56 14.30 -4.49 13.37
C ARG A 56 12.94 -4.59 12.70
N ARG A 57 11.84 -4.22 13.37
CA ARG A 57 10.49 -4.33 12.81
C ARG A 57 10.01 -3.00 12.27
N VAL A 58 10.02 -2.87 10.94
CA VAL A 58 9.47 -1.73 10.21
C VAL A 58 7.97 -1.96 10.01
N PHE A 59 7.17 -0.92 10.22
CA PHE A 59 5.74 -0.94 9.93
C PHE A 59 5.39 0.16 8.92
N ILE A 60 4.63 -0.21 7.90
CA ILE A 60 4.15 0.66 6.84
C ILE A 60 2.77 1.17 7.22
N ASN A 61 2.57 2.49 7.17
CA ASN A 61 1.31 3.14 7.46
C ASN A 61 0.40 3.10 6.22
N MET A 62 -0.63 2.25 6.24
CA MET A 62 -1.54 2.08 5.10
C MET A 62 -2.42 3.31 4.87
N ARG A 63 -2.84 4.02 5.93
CA ARG A 63 -3.67 5.22 5.79
C ARG A 63 -2.96 6.34 5.05
N ALA A 64 -1.67 6.50 5.29
CA ALA A 64 -0.85 7.48 4.59
C ALA A 64 -0.63 7.09 3.12
N ILE A 65 -0.62 5.79 2.78
CA ILE A 65 -0.58 5.33 1.39
C ILE A 65 -1.87 5.70 0.65
N ASP A 66 -3.03 5.48 1.26
CA ASP A 66 -4.32 5.81 0.65
C ASP A 66 -4.42 7.32 0.36
N GLN A 67 -4.01 8.16 1.32
CA GLN A 67 -3.95 9.62 1.13
C GLN A 67 -2.99 10.02 -0.01
N LEU A 68 -1.78 9.43 -0.04
CA LEU A 68 -0.84 9.68 -1.13
C LEU A 68 -1.41 9.23 -2.49
N ALA A 69 -2.13 8.11 -2.53
CA ALA A 69 -2.76 7.63 -3.75
C ALA A 69 -3.87 8.59 -4.23
N GLU A 70 -4.71 9.10 -3.33
CA GLU A 70 -5.73 10.11 -3.64
C GLU A 70 -5.11 11.41 -4.17
N GLU A 71 -4.03 11.90 -3.54
CA GLU A 71 -3.30 13.08 -4.00
C GLU A 71 -2.66 12.90 -5.38
N GLN A 72 -2.10 11.73 -5.67
CA GLN A 72 -1.55 11.42 -6.99
C GLN A 72 -2.68 11.27 -8.02
N ALA A 73 -3.76 10.56 -7.69
CA ALA A 73 -4.90 10.37 -8.61
C ALA A 73 -5.54 11.71 -9.01
N ALA A 74 -5.64 12.66 -8.08
CA ALA A 74 -6.11 14.01 -8.37
C ALA A 74 -5.17 14.76 -9.34
N LYS A 75 -3.85 14.59 -9.20
CA LYS A 75 -2.84 15.20 -10.10
C LYS A 75 -2.82 14.59 -11.50
N TYR A 76 -3.15 13.31 -11.64
CA TYR A 76 -3.15 12.62 -12.94
C TYR A 76 -4.53 12.61 -13.63
N GLN A 77 -5.50 13.41 -13.21
CA GLN A 77 -6.76 13.57 -13.96
C GLN A 77 -6.62 14.51 -15.18
N ASP A 78 -5.55 15.30 -15.25
CA ASP A 78 -5.38 16.35 -16.27
C ASP A 78 -5.15 15.82 -17.71
N TRP A 79 -4.64 14.60 -17.89
CA TRP A 79 -4.35 14.09 -19.24
C TRP A 79 -5.59 13.67 -20.04
N LYS A 80 -6.76 13.52 -19.39
CA LYS A 80 -8.04 13.27 -20.08
C LYS A 80 -8.81 14.54 -20.42
N ALA A 81 -8.45 15.69 -19.83
CA ALA A 81 -9.12 16.97 -20.10
C ALA A 81 -8.57 17.69 -21.36
N ALA A 82 -7.54 17.12 -22.00
CA ALA A 82 -6.88 17.66 -23.18
C ALA A 82 -7.23 16.91 -24.50
N ILE A 83 -8.32 16.13 -24.53
CA ILE A 83 -8.89 15.52 -25.76
C ILE A 83 -10.22 16.18 -26.09
#